data_AF-A0A7W6GLJ4-F1
#
_entry.id   AF-A0A7W6GLJ4-F1
#
_cell.length_a   1.000
_cell.length_b   1.000
_cell.length_c   1.000
_cell.angle_alpha   90.00
_cell.angle_beta   90.00
_cell.angle_gamma   90.00
#
_symmetry.space_group_name_H-M   'P 1'
#
loop_
_entity.id
_entity.type
_entity.pdbx_description
1 polymer ?
#
loop_
_entity_poly.entity_id
_entity_poly.type
_entity_poly.pdbx_seq_one_letter_code
_entity_poly.pdbx_strand_id
1 'polypeptide(L)'
;MPSEPRSPRLAVLIDADNASAKIADGLVEEIAKIGEASVRRIYGDFSSARSKGWAEILSKHAIIPQQQFAYTPGKNASDITLVVDAMDLLHSGRFDGFCLVSSDSYFTRLAARIREQGVDVFGFGEQKTPESFRQACRRFVYTENLLTSAPANEVFAPSAKPLQQPSAAVPIIRKVIAQMESEDGWVPLGAVGTHLANLASDFDPRTYGFRTKTVSSARRKCPSTHQVRRVRTCPWKQSCPSPTPNKRFRLLHQMLCRHGRFAMPSSSR
;
A
#
# COMPACT_ATOMS: atom_id res chain seq x y z
N MET A 1 9.80 15.33 -33.03
CA MET A 1 9.51 13.93 -32.69
C MET A 1 8.76 13.93 -31.37
N PRO A 2 7.49 13.51 -31.31
CA PRO A 2 6.84 13.30 -30.02
C PRO A 2 7.55 12.14 -29.35
N SER A 3 8.21 12.40 -28.22
CA SER A 3 8.86 11.37 -27.41
C SER A 3 7.82 10.32 -27.02
N GLU A 4 8.05 9.06 -27.37
CA GLU A 4 7.22 7.96 -26.88
C GLU A 4 7.09 8.04 -25.35
N PRO A 5 5.92 7.71 -24.77
CA PRO A 5 5.72 7.75 -23.33
C PRO A 5 6.63 6.70 -22.67
N ARG A 6 7.81 7.14 -22.23
CA ARG A 6 8.80 6.31 -21.57
C ARG A 6 8.31 5.97 -20.17
N SER A 7 8.44 4.71 -19.76
CA SER A 7 8.13 4.29 -18.39
C SER A 7 8.86 5.14 -17.35
N PRO A 8 8.23 5.49 -16.22
CA PRO A 8 8.88 6.32 -15.20
C PRO A 8 10.14 5.62 -14.66
N ARG A 9 11.25 6.36 -14.55
CA ARG A 9 12.51 5.84 -13.97
C ARG A 9 12.46 5.92 -12.47
N LEU A 10 12.70 4.80 -11.84
CA LEU A 10 12.68 4.66 -10.40
C LEU A 10 14.10 4.40 -9.88
N ALA A 11 14.48 5.16 -8.87
CA ALA A 11 15.66 4.89 -8.06
C ALA A 11 15.27 4.04 -6.85
N VAL A 12 15.75 2.80 -6.78
CA VAL A 12 15.46 1.86 -5.71
C VAL A 12 16.60 1.86 -4.70
N LEU A 13 16.29 2.29 -3.49
CA LEU A 13 17.22 2.43 -2.37
C LEU A 13 16.76 1.52 -1.23
N ILE A 14 17.57 0.51 -0.94
CA ILE A 14 17.23 -0.54 0.03
C ILE A 14 18.12 -0.41 1.26
N ASP A 15 17.49 -0.38 2.42
CA ASP A 15 18.16 -0.46 3.71
C ASP A 15 18.29 -1.94 4.11
N ALA A 16 19.51 -2.48 4.05
CA ALA A 16 19.76 -3.90 4.32
C ALA A 16 19.54 -4.28 5.79
N ASP A 17 19.70 -3.32 6.71
CA ASP A 17 19.58 -3.56 8.15
C ASP A 17 18.12 -3.65 8.58
N ASN A 18 17.24 -2.91 7.90
CA ASN A 18 15.80 -2.89 8.18
C ASN A 18 14.93 -3.71 7.22
N ALA A 19 15.48 -4.25 6.13
CA ALA A 19 14.75 -5.08 5.17
C ALA A 19 15.32 -6.49 5.02
N SER A 20 14.44 -7.50 4.91
CA SER A 20 14.85 -8.89 4.71
C SER A 20 15.08 -9.24 3.24
N ALA A 21 16.14 -9.97 2.92
CA ALA A 21 16.40 -10.48 1.57
C ALA A 21 15.22 -11.26 0.95
N LYS A 22 14.36 -11.88 1.77
CA LYS A 22 13.19 -12.66 1.33
C LYS A 22 12.18 -11.86 0.51
N ILE A 23 12.15 -10.53 0.67
CA ILE A 23 11.18 -9.67 -0.02
C ILE A 23 11.64 -9.28 -1.44
N ALA A 24 12.89 -9.57 -1.82
CA ALA A 24 13.51 -9.02 -3.02
C ALA A 24 12.79 -9.39 -4.32
N ASP A 25 12.38 -10.66 -4.48
CA ASP A 25 11.64 -11.12 -5.66
C ASP A 25 10.31 -10.32 -5.81
N GLY A 26 9.49 -10.30 -4.76
CA GLY A 26 8.21 -9.58 -4.77
C GLY A 26 8.36 -8.05 -4.84
N LEU A 27 9.45 -7.50 -4.30
CA LEU A 27 9.79 -6.08 -4.39
C LEU A 27 10.05 -5.68 -5.84
N VAL A 28 10.91 -6.42 -6.56
CA VAL A 28 11.24 -6.14 -7.96
C VAL A 28 10.00 -6.25 -8.83
N GLU A 29 9.14 -7.25 -8.59
CA GLU A 29 7.85 -7.38 -9.30
C GLU A 29 6.88 -6.22 -9.04
N GLU A 30 6.81 -5.72 -7.81
CA GLU A 30 5.93 -4.59 -7.50
C GLU A 30 6.46 -3.29 -8.09
N ILE A 31 7.78 -3.08 -8.09
CA ILE A 31 8.43 -1.92 -8.72
C ILE A 31 8.23 -1.96 -10.25
N ALA A 32 8.34 -3.13 -10.88
CA ALA A 32 8.12 -3.30 -12.32
C ALA A 32 6.69 -2.93 -12.77
N LYS A 33 5.70 -2.97 -11.87
CA LYS A 33 4.32 -2.52 -12.15
C LYS A 33 4.18 -1.00 -12.10
N ILE A 34 5.09 -0.32 -11.41
CA ILE A 34 5.09 1.13 -11.25
C ILE A 34 5.92 1.77 -12.37
N GLY A 35 7.12 1.23 -12.62
CA GLY A 35 8.06 1.80 -13.58
C GLY A 35 9.31 0.97 -13.78
N GLU A 36 10.29 1.58 -14.41
CA GLU A 36 11.58 0.98 -14.70
C GLU A 36 12.56 1.26 -13.54
N ALA A 37 13.02 0.21 -12.86
CA ALA A 37 14.02 0.32 -11.80
C ALA A 37 15.42 0.55 -12.39
N SER A 38 15.72 1.79 -12.77
CA SER A 38 16.98 2.19 -13.43
C SER A 38 18.18 2.18 -12.49
N VAL A 39 17.98 2.46 -11.20
CA VAL A 39 19.02 2.33 -10.17
C VAL A 39 18.51 1.39 -9.09
N ARG A 40 19.36 0.45 -8.68
CA ARG A 40 19.08 -0.48 -7.58
C ARG A 40 20.30 -0.52 -6.68
N ARG A 41 20.21 0.12 -5.52
CA ARG A 41 21.27 0.16 -4.53
C ARG A 41 20.76 -0.36 -3.20
N ILE A 42 21.65 -1.02 -2.49
CA ILE A 42 21.40 -1.51 -1.14
C ILE A 42 22.51 -1.05 -0.21
N TYR A 43 22.14 -0.56 0.97
CA TYR A 43 23.04 0.08 1.91
C TYR A 43 23.09 -0.75 3.19
N GLY A 44 24.29 -1.01 3.68
CA GLY A 44 24.48 -1.77 4.92
C GLY A 44 25.87 -2.35 5.06
N ASP A 45 26.07 -3.09 6.14
CA ASP A 45 27.31 -3.84 6.38
C ASP A 45 27.15 -5.31 5.90
N PHE A 46 27.70 -5.60 4.71
CA PHE A 46 27.69 -6.93 4.10
C PHE A 46 28.78 -7.86 4.62
N SER A 47 29.65 -7.39 5.53
CA SER A 47 30.57 -8.27 6.27
C SER A 47 29.85 -9.02 7.39
N SER A 48 28.68 -8.54 7.82
CA SER A 48 27.91 -9.13 8.91
C SER A 48 27.15 -10.39 8.48
N ALA A 49 26.97 -11.33 9.42
CA ALA A 49 26.21 -12.55 9.16
C ALA A 49 24.74 -12.30 8.81
N ARG A 50 24.17 -11.17 9.26
CA ARG A 50 22.78 -10.76 8.99
C ARG A 50 22.55 -10.47 7.50
N SER A 51 23.57 -9.96 6.81
CA SER A 51 23.51 -9.54 5.41
C SER A 51 23.85 -10.65 4.41
N LYS A 52 24.17 -11.88 4.88
CA LYS A 52 24.48 -13.03 4.01
C LYS A 52 23.36 -13.33 3.02
N GLY A 53 22.11 -13.30 3.49
CA GLY A 53 20.96 -13.54 2.64
C GLY A 53 20.84 -12.51 1.50
N TRP A 54 21.25 -11.26 1.74
CA TRP A 54 21.32 -10.25 0.69
C TRP A 54 22.43 -10.56 -0.29
N ALA A 55 23.65 -10.86 0.18
CA ALA A 55 24.81 -11.13 -0.67
C ALA A 55 24.56 -12.22 -1.72
N GLU A 56 23.79 -13.25 -1.39
CA GLU A 56 23.42 -14.35 -2.30
C GLU A 56 22.47 -13.91 -3.44
N ILE A 57 21.64 -12.89 -3.22
CA ILE A 57 20.59 -12.46 -4.16
C ILE A 57 20.91 -11.17 -4.92
N LEU A 58 21.97 -10.44 -4.53
CA LEU A 58 22.33 -9.15 -5.16
C LEU A 58 22.55 -9.29 -6.67
N SER A 59 23.33 -10.30 -7.07
CA SER A 59 23.66 -10.56 -8.47
C SER A 59 22.41 -10.95 -9.28
N LYS A 60 21.52 -11.76 -8.71
CA LYS A 60 20.26 -12.20 -9.33
C LYS A 60 19.37 -11.01 -9.71
N HIS A 61 19.33 -9.97 -8.88
CA HIS A 61 18.46 -8.80 -9.08
C HIS A 61 19.16 -7.56 -9.61
N ALA A 62 20.44 -7.67 -9.99
CA ALA A 62 21.30 -6.55 -10.38
C ALA A 62 21.27 -5.39 -9.36
N ILE A 63 21.31 -5.73 -8.06
CA ILE A 63 21.35 -4.76 -6.96
C ILE A 63 22.81 -4.50 -6.62
N ILE A 64 23.20 -3.22 -6.62
CA ILE A 64 24.58 -2.81 -6.34
C ILE A 64 24.73 -2.55 -4.83
N PRO A 65 25.59 -3.31 -4.11
CA PRO A 65 25.85 -3.05 -2.70
C PRO A 65 26.67 -1.79 -2.49
N GLN A 66 26.25 -0.98 -1.52
CA GLN A 66 26.98 0.15 -0.95
C GLN A 66 27.43 -0.27 0.45
N GLN A 67 28.61 -0.89 0.53
CA GLN A 67 29.19 -1.38 1.77
C GLN A 67 29.54 -0.21 2.70
N GLN A 68 29.03 -0.26 3.92
CA GLN A 68 29.42 0.65 4.99
C GLN A 68 29.78 -0.16 6.24
N PHE A 69 31.03 -0.07 6.69
CA PHE A 69 31.49 -0.77 7.87
C PHE A 69 30.95 -0.10 9.13
N ALA A 70 30.40 -0.89 10.05
CA ALA A 70 29.97 -0.39 11.35
C ALA A 70 31.19 -0.16 12.28
N TYR A 71 31.81 1.01 12.22
CA TYR A 71 32.92 1.38 13.13
C TYR A 71 32.49 1.50 14.60
N THR A 72 31.21 1.78 14.83
CA THR A 72 30.60 1.79 16.16
C THR A 72 29.23 1.13 16.04
N PRO A 73 28.97 0.06 16.84
CA PRO A 73 27.68 -0.61 16.82
C PRO A 73 26.54 0.37 17.11
N GLY A 74 25.46 0.30 16.32
CA GLY A 74 24.27 1.12 16.52
C GLY A 74 24.36 2.56 16.00
N LYS A 75 25.38 2.90 15.21
CA LYS A 75 25.40 4.17 14.46
C LYS A 75 24.79 4.00 13.07
N ASN A 76 24.08 5.04 12.64
CA ASN A 76 23.30 5.09 11.39
C ASN A 76 24.17 5.40 10.16
N ALA A 77 25.36 4.79 10.04
CA ALA A 77 26.30 5.11 8.95
C ALA A 77 25.75 4.70 7.57
N SER A 78 25.10 3.54 7.49
CA SER A 78 24.39 3.06 6.30
C SER A 78 23.23 3.99 5.93
N ASP A 79 22.42 4.40 6.91
CA ASP A 79 21.29 5.32 6.68
C ASP A 79 21.74 6.69 6.17
N ILE A 80 22.79 7.27 6.76
CA ILE A 80 23.36 8.55 6.31
C ILE A 80 23.84 8.42 4.87
N THR A 81 24.53 7.34 4.54
CA THR A 81 25.02 7.08 3.18
C THR A 81 23.85 6.97 2.19
N LEU A 82 22.78 6.25 2.56
CA LEU A 82 21.56 6.15 1.75
C LEU A 82 20.94 7.52 1.50
N VAL A 83 20.83 8.36 2.54
CA VAL A 83 20.26 9.70 2.43
C VAL A 83 21.10 10.60 1.51
N VAL A 84 22.43 10.57 1.64
CA VAL A 84 23.35 11.35 0.79
C VAL A 84 23.18 10.93 -0.67
N ASP A 85 23.25 9.63 -0.96
CA ASP A 85 23.07 9.10 -2.31
C ASP A 85 21.68 9.43 -2.89
N ALA A 86 20.64 9.37 -2.07
CA ALA A 86 19.28 9.72 -2.49
C ALA A 86 19.20 11.18 -2.94
N MET A 87 19.84 12.10 -2.21
CA MET A 87 19.88 13.51 -2.56
C MET A 87 20.70 13.76 -3.84
N ASP A 88 21.82 13.07 -4.02
CA ASP A 88 22.63 13.19 -5.24
C ASP A 88 21.85 12.69 -6.48
N LEU A 89 21.15 11.56 -6.34
CA LEU A 89 20.27 11.04 -7.38
C LEU A 89 19.10 12.00 -7.66
N LEU A 90 18.53 12.62 -6.61
CA LEU A 90 17.44 13.59 -6.75
C LEU A 90 17.89 14.81 -7.55
N HIS A 91 19.02 15.41 -7.17
CA HIS A 91 19.56 16.60 -7.83
C HIS A 91 20.09 16.32 -9.24
N SER A 92 20.34 15.06 -9.61
CA SER A 92 20.64 14.69 -10.99
C SER A 92 19.48 14.95 -11.97
N GLY A 93 18.23 15.02 -11.48
CA GLY A 93 17.04 15.26 -12.30
C GLY A 93 16.70 14.12 -13.27
N ARG A 94 17.27 12.92 -13.08
CA ARG A 94 17.15 11.79 -14.02
C ARG A 94 16.01 10.82 -13.70
N PHE A 95 15.43 10.92 -12.50
CA PHE A 95 14.46 9.95 -11.96
C PHE A 95 13.11 10.60 -11.73
N ASP A 96 12.06 9.87 -12.10
CA ASP A 96 10.66 10.28 -11.97
C ASP A 96 10.07 9.84 -10.61
N GLY A 97 10.74 8.90 -9.94
CA GLY A 97 10.36 8.47 -8.59
C GLY A 97 11.45 7.75 -7.82
N PHE A 98 11.24 7.63 -6.52
CA PHE A 98 12.13 6.95 -5.57
C PHE A 98 11.38 5.82 -4.86
N CYS A 99 12.00 4.66 -4.77
CA CYS A 99 11.54 3.54 -3.97
C CYS A 99 12.43 3.42 -2.73
N LEU A 100 11.89 3.78 -1.56
CA LEU A 100 12.58 3.68 -0.27
C LEU A 100 12.12 2.41 0.42
N VAL A 101 13.05 1.47 0.64
CA VAL A 101 12.76 0.18 1.28
C VAL A 101 13.37 0.18 2.67
N SER A 102 12.57 0.58 3.67
CA SER A 102 12.93 0.57 5.08
C SER A 102 11.68 0.63 5.96
N SER A 103 11.82 0.21 7.22
CA SER A 103 10.77 0.36 8.24
C SER A 103 11.08 1.44 9.28
N ASP A 104 12.18 2.19 9.11
CA ASP A 104 12.61 3.23 10.05
C ASP A 104 11.96 4.60 9.78
N SER A 105 11.75 5.35 10.85
CA SER A 105 11.28 6.73 10.84
C SER A 105 12.29 7.74 10.28
N TYR A 106 13.60 7.44 10.29
CA TYR A 106 14.64 8.40 9.86
C TYR A 106 14.45 8.90 8.42
N PHE A 107 13.87 8.08 7.54
CA PHE A 107 13.61 8.43 6.14
C PHE A 107 12.40 9.33 5.91
N THR A 108 11.64 9.67 6.97
CA THR A 108 10.45 10.54 6.86
C THR A 108 10.79 11.90 6.25
N ARG A 109 11.87 12.55 6.71
CA ARG A 109 12.30 13.86 6.19
C ARG A 109 12.84 13.76 4.76
N LEU A 110 13.52 12.67 4.42
CA LEU A 110 13.98 12.39 3.05
C LEU A 110 12.78 12.26 2.09
N ALA A 111 11.78 11.46 2.46
CA ALA A 111 10.57 11.27 1.65
C ALA A 111 9.82 12.59 1.43
N ALA A 112 9.66 13.39 2.48
CA ALA A 112 9.05 14.72 2.38
C ALA A 112 9.85 15.63 1.42
N ARG A 113 11.19 15.64 1.55
CA ARG A 113 12.07 16.48 0.72
C ARG A 113 12.05 16.10 -0.77
N ILE A 114 12.02 14.81 -1.08
CA ILE A 114 11.89 14.34 -2.48
C ILE A 114 10.55 14.80 -3.07
N ARG A 115 9.47 14.73 -2.28
CA ARG A 115 8.14 15.20 -2.72
C ARG A 115 8.05 16.70 -2.88
N GLU A 116 8.77 17.49 -2.08
CA GLU A 116 8.86 18.95 -2.27
C GLU A 116 9.45 19.31 -3.64
N GLN A 117 10.30 18.45 -4.22
CA GLN A 117 10.85 18.61 -5.57
C GLN A 117 9.89 18.10 -6.67
N GLY A 118 8.68 17.68 -6.31
CA GLY A 118 7.69 17.17 -7.26
C GLY A 118 7.95 15.74 -7.74
N VAL A 119 8.86 15.01 -7.10
CA VAL A 119 9.19 13.62 -7.45
C VAL A 119 8.39 12.64 -6.59
N ASP A 120 7.90 11.55 -7.20
CA ASP A 120 7.08 10.55 -6.51
C ASP A 120 7.92 9.69 -5.56
N VAL A 121 7.40 9.42 -4.35
CA VAL A 121 8.06 8.55 -3.36
C VAL A 121 7.18 7.34 -3.05
N PHE A 122 7.73 6.15 -3.26
CA PHE A 122 7.13 4.87 -2.97
C PHE A 122 7.85 4.24 -1.77
N GLY A 123 7.14 4.06 -0.66
CA GLY A 123 7.67 3.43 0.54
C GLY A 123 7.38 1.94 0.57
N PHE A 124 8.35 1.14 1.03
CA PHE A 124 8.20 -0.28 1.28
C PHE A 124 8.73 -0.59 2.67
N GLY A 125 7.88 -1.13 3.55
CA GLY A 125 8.28 -1.47 4.90
C GLY A 125 7.30 -2.42 5.59
N GLU A 126 7.64 -2.84 6.80
CA GLU A 126 6.82 -3.73 7.61
C GLU A 126 5.62 -3.00 8.24
N GLN A 127 4.66 -3.73 8.78
CA GLN A 127 3.49 -3.16 9.46
C GLN A 127 3.86 -2.27 10.67
N LYS A 128 5.02 -2.53 11.30
CA LYS A 128 5.54 -1.73 12.42
C LYS A 128 5.99 -0.32 12.01
N THR A 129 6.06 -0.03 10.71
CA THR A 129 6.55 1.24 10.18
C THR A 129 5.69 2.42 10.70
N PRO A 130 6.32 3.46 11.27
CA PRO A 130 5.61 4.62 11.80
C PRO A 130 4.69 5.29 10.77
N GLU A 131 3.54 5.79 11.25
CA GLU A 131 2.56 6.47 10.39
C GLU A 131 3.16 7.70 9.70
N SER A 132 4.07 8.41 10.37
CA SER A 132 4.76 9.57 9.80
C SER A 132 5.48 9.25 8.49
N PHE A 133 6.20 8.12 8.42
CA PHE A 133 6.89 7.71 7.21
C PHE A 133 5.92 7.21 6.13
N ARG A 134 4.90 6.45 6.52
CA ARG A 134 3.85 5.97 5.61
C ARG A 134 3.14 7.14 4.90
N GLN A 135 2.75 8.17 5.65
CA GLN A 135 2.07 9.36 5.12
C GLN A 135 3.00 10.32 4.36
N ALA A 136 4.30 10.28 4.64
CA ALA A 136 5.27 11.04 3.86
C ALA A 136 5.38 10.52 2.41
N CYS A 137 5.17 9.22 2.19
CA CYS A 137 5.20 8.60 0.87
C CYS A 137 3.92 8.89 0.07
N ARG A 138 4.02 8.90 -1.27
CA ARG A 138 2.85 8.92 -2.16
C ARG A 138 2.05 7.63 -2.07
N ARG A 139 2.76 6.50 -2.00
CA ARG A 139 2.18 5.18 -1.79
C ARG A 139 3.11 4.37 -0.92
N PHE A 140 2.54 3.61 -0.01
CA PHE A 140 3.26 2.73 0.90
C PHE A 140 2.78 1.28 0.71
N VAL A 141 3.72 0.35 0.56
CA VAL A 141 3.43 -1.07 0.36
C VAL A 141 4.04 -1.88 1.49
N TYR A 142 3.20 -2.67 2.16
CA TYR A 142 3.66 -3.56 3.21
C TYR A 142 4.46 -4.73 2.63
N THR A 143 5.65 -4.96 3.17
CA THR A 143 6.57 -6.02 2.71
C THR A 143 5.99 -7.43 2.87
N GLU A 144 5.12 -7.62 3.85
CA GLU A 144 4.41 -8.86 4.14
C GLU A 144 3.45 -9.23 2.98
N ASN A 145 2.93 -8.23 2.27
CA ASN A 145 2.12 -8.45 1.06
C ASN A 145 2.98 -8.91 -0.14
N LEU A 146 4.29 -8.69 -0.11
CA LEU A 146 5.21 -9.09 -1.18
C LEU A 146 5.63 -10.56 -1.04
N LEU A 147 5.79 -11.04 0.20
CA LEU A 147 6.13 -12.44 0.51
C LEU A 147 5.08 -13.45 0.02
N THR A 148 3.83 -13.02 -0.18
CA THR A 148 2.70 -13.89 -0.57
C THR A 148 2.54 -14.01 -2.09
N SER A 149 3.40 -13.38 -2.90
CA SER A 149 3.28 -13.35 -4.36
C SER A 149 4.01 -14.50 -5.07
N ALA A 150 3.97 -15.72 -4.54
CA ALA A 150 4.34 -16.90 -5.31
C ALA A 150 3.27 -17.14 -6.42
N PRO A 151 3.67 -17.65 -7.60
CA PRO A 151 2.85 -17.55 -8.81
C PRO A 151 1.54 -18.33 -8.70
N ALA A 152 0.55 -17.78 -9.39
CA ALA A 152 -0.78 -18.35 -9.57
C ALA A 152 -0.70 -19.68 -10.31
N ASN A 153 -0.53 -20.78 -9.59
CA ASN A 153 -1.10 -22.06 -9.98
C ASN A 153 -1.40 -22.88 -8.73
N GLU A 154 -2.56 -23.52 -8.76
CA GLU A 154 -3.06 -24.51 -7.80
C GLU A 154 -3.83 -23.99 -6.56
N VAL A 155 -5.16 -24.04 -6.71
CA VAL A 155 -6.12 -24.75 -5.83
C VAL A 155 -5.70 -24.92 -4.35
N PHE A 156 -6.42 -24.25 -3.44
CA PHE A 156 -6.47 -24.54 -1.99
C PHE A 156 -5.14 -24.54 -1.22
N ALA A 157 -4.52 -23.37 -1.05
CA ALA A 157 -3.68 -23.08 0.13
C ALA A 157 -4.47 -22.22 1.14
N PRO A 158 -4.42 -22.50 2.45
CA PRO A 158 -5.12 -21.72 3.46
C PRO A 158 -4.59 -20.29 3.41
N SER A 159 -5.51 -19.35 3.21
CA SER A 159 -5.24 -17.91 3.18
C SER A 159 -4.26 -17.54 4.30
N ALA A 160 -3.14 -16.91 3.92
CA ALA A 160 -2.38 -16.10 4.87
C ALA A 160 -3.39 -15.24 5.64
N LYS A 161 -3.28 -15.25 6.97
CA LYS A 161 -4.16 -14.44 7.82
C LYS A 161 -4.00 -12.98 7.37
N PRO A 162 -5.10 -12.28 7.07
CA PRO A 162 -4.99 -10.90 6.63
C PRO A 162 -4.33 -10.07 7.74
N LEU A 163 -3.42 -9.17 7.36
CA LEU A 163 -2.70 -8.30 8.28
C LEU A 163 -3.65 -7.41 9.10
N GLN A 164 -4.82 -7.11 8.54
CA GLN A 164 -5.91 -6.42 9.22
C GLN A 164 -7.27 -7.05 8.92
N GLN A 165 -8.22 -6.88 9.84
CA GLN A 165 -9.59 -7.35 9.61
C GLN A 165 -10.26 -6.54 8.49
N PRO A 166 -11.07 -7.18 7.62
CA PRO A 166 -11.80 -6.49 6.55
C PRO A 166 -12.70 -5.34 7.03
N SER A 167 -13.17 -5.39 8.28
CA SER A 167 -13.97 -4.35 8.93
C SER A 167 -13.22 -3.02 9.07
N ALA A 168 -11.88 -3.05 9.20
CA ALA A 168 -11.05 -1.86 9.36
C ALA A 168 -10.96 -1.01 8.08
N ALA A 169 -11.20 -1.59 6.89
CA ALA A 169 -11.24 -0.85 5.63
C ALA A 169 -12.52 -0.01 5.45
N VAL A 170 -13.63 -0.43 6.08
CA VAL A 170 -14.95 0.20 5.95
C VAL A 170 -14.97 1.69 6.33
N PRO A 171 -14.43 2.14 7.48
CA PRO A 171 -14.43 3.55 7.83
C PRO A 171 -13.65 4.42 6.84
N ILE A 172 -12.53 3.90 6.31
CA ILE A 172 -11.68 4.62 5.34
C ILE A 172 -12.45 4.83 4.03
N ILE A 173 -13.04 3.76 3.50
CA ILE A 173 -13.83 3.81 2.26
C ILE A 173 -15.06 4.72 2.42
N ARG A 174 -15.74 4.67 3.58
CA ARG A 174 -16.87 5.55 3.88
C ARG A 174 -16.46 7.02 3.92
N LYS A 175 -15.30 7.34 4.51
CA LYS A 175 -14.77 8.71 4.55
C LYS A 175 -14.54 9.26 3.15
N VAL A 176 -13.92 8.47 2.26
CA VAL A 176 -13.69 8.86 0.86
C VAL A 176 -15.00 9.12 0.13
N ILE A 177 -15.96 8.18 0.21
CA ILE A 177 -17.27 8.35 -0.45
C ILE A 177 -18.03 9.55 0.11
N ALA A 178 -17.87 9.87 1.40
CA ALA A 178 -18.51 11.02 2.02
C ALA A 178 -17.94 12.37 1.53
N GLN A 179 -16.66 12.41 1.16
CA GLN A 179 -15.97 13.59 0.63
C GLN A 179 -16.22 13.83 -0.87
N MET A 180 -16.71 12.83 -1.59
CA MET A 180 -17.02 12.95 -3.02
C MET A 180 -18.42 13.52 -3.20
N GLU A 181 -18.51 14.65 -3.91
CA GLU A 181 -19.77 15.27 -4.31
C GLU A 181 -20.19 14.72 -5.69
N SER A 182 -21.45 14.30 -5.80
CA SER A 182 -22.06 13.85 -7.06
C SER A 182 -23.52 14.29 -7.04
N GLU A 183 -24.02 14.79 -8.17
CA GLU A 183 -25.38 15.28 -8.32
C GLU A 183 -26.41 14.15 -8.12
N ASP A 184 -26.12 12.95 -8.66
CA ASP A 184 -27.00 11.79 -8.56
C ASP A 184 -26.76 10.91 -7.31
N GLY A 185 -25.81 11.29 -6.45
CA GLY A 185 -25.42 10.51 -5.27
C GLY A 185 -24.71 9.18 -5.57
N TRP A 186 -24.37 8.95 -6.83
CA TRP A 186 -23.56 7.81 -7.30
C TRP A 186 -22.15 8.26 -7.64
N VAL A 187 -21.18 7.45 -7.22
CA VAL A 187 -19.76 7.76 -7.43
C VAL A 187 -19.11 6.62 -8.20
N PRO A 188 -18.33 6.91 -9.28
CA PRO A 188 -17.64 5.87 -10.03
C PRO A 188 -16.53 5.24 -9.18
N LEU A 189 -16.46 3.91 -9.20
CA LEU A 189 -15.48 3.15 -8.41
C LEU A 189 -14.02 3.51 -8.71
N GLY A 190 -13.70 3.85 -9.95
CA GLY A 190 -12.36 4.28 -10.35
C GLY A 190 -11.95 5.59 -9.67
N ALA A 191 -12.89 6.54 -9.53
CA ALA A 191 -12.63 7.80 -8.82
C ALA A 191 -12.48 7.56 -7.31
N VAL A 192 -13.27 6.65 -6.72
CA VAL A 192 -13.09 6.23 -5.31
C VAL A 192 -11.70 5.65 -5.10
N GLY A 193 -11.23 4.78 -5.99
CA GLY A 193 -9.89 4.20 -5.90
C GLY A 193 -8.77 5.25 -5.98
N THR A 194 -8.94 6.23 -6.89
CA THR A 194 -7.98 7.33 -7.05
C THR A 194 -7.94 8.24 -5.82
N HIS A 195 -9.10 8.65 -5.30
CA HIS A 195 -9.18 9.43 -4.07
C HIS A 195 -8.66 8.68 -2.85
N LEU A 196 -8.92 7.37 -2.77
CA LEU A 196 -8.44 6.53 -1.69
C LEU A 196 -6.91 6.45 -1.68
N ALA A 197 -6.28 6.28 -2.84
CA ALA A 197 -4.83 6.28 -2.96
C ALA A 197 -4.20 7.63 -2.57
N ASN A 198 -4.92 8.74 -2.80
CA ASN A 198 -4.46 10.08 -2.41
C ASN A 198 -4.67 10.37 -0.91
N LEU A 199 -5.75 9.84 -0.30
CA LEU A 199 -6.08 10.09 1.11
C LEU A 199 -5.32 9.17 2.07
N ALA A 200 -5.11 7.92 1.68
CA ALA A 200 -4.47 6.89 2.48
C ALA A 200 -3.37 6.21 1.65
N SER A 201 -2.14 6.71 1.78
CA SER A 201 -0.99 6.23 1.02
C SER A 201 -0.69 4.74 1.23
N ASP A 202 -1.02 4.19 2.41
CA ASP A 202 -0.76 2.81 2.81
C ASP A 202 -1.95 1.86 2.59
N PHE A 203 -3.03 2.33 1.95
CA PHE A 203 -4.18 1.49 1.67
C PHE A 203 -3.86 0.46 0.57
N ASP A 204 -3.79 -0.82 0.96
CA ASP A 204 -3.67 -1.96 0.04
C ASP A 204 -4.76 -3.00 0.32
N PRO A 205 -5.61 -3.36 -0.67
CA PRO A 205 -6.62 -4.40 -0.51
C PRO A 205 -6.07 -5.75 -0.02
N ARG A 206 -4.81 -6.08 -0.36
CA ARG A 206 -4.15 -7.32 0.07
C ARG A 206 -3.98 -7.40 1.58
N THR A 207 -3.74 -6.25 2.23
CA THR A 207 -3.63 -6.12 3.70
C THR A 207 -4.90 -6.60 4.40
N TYR A 208 -6.06 -6.44 3.75
CA TYR A 208 -7.37 -6.85 4.28
C TYR A 208 -7.85 -8.21 3.77
N GLY A 209 -6.98 -8.97 3.07
CA GLY A 209 -7.29 -10.31 2.56
C GLY A 209 -8.01 -10.33 1.20
N PHE A 210 -8.08 -9.20 0.49
CA PHE A 210 -8.60 -9.17 -0.88
C PHE A 210 -7.49 -9.46 -1.90
N ARG A 211 -7.68 -10.50 -2.73
CA ARG A 211 -6.68 -10.95 -3.71
C ARG A 211 -6.50 -10.02 -4.91
N THR A 212 -7.44 -9.11 -5.15
CA THR A 212 -7.39 -8.17 -6.28
C THR A 212 -7.19 -6.75 -5.80
N LYS A 213 -6.34 -5.97 -6.48
CA LYS A 213 -6.05 -4.55 -6.21
C LYS A 213 -7.26 -3.62 -6.39
N THR A 214 -8.43 -4.15 -6.68
CA THR A 214 -9.64 -3.39 -6.98
C THR A 214 -10.71 -3.69 -5.93
N VAL A 215 -11.34 -2.63 -5.41
CA VAL A 215 -12.52 -2.65 -4.52
C VAL A 215 -13.70 -3.44 -5.13
N SER A 216 -13.61 -3.80 -6.41
CA SER A 216 -14.57 -4.60 -7.17
C SER A 216 -14.66 -6.07 -6.76
N SER A 217 -13.88 -6.62 -5.83
CA SER A 217 -14.05 -8.03 -5.42
C SER A 217 -15.18 -8.29 -4.40
N ALA A 218 -15.81 -7.25 -3.84
CA ALA A 218 -17.06 -7.40 -3.10
C ALA A 218 -18.28 -7.77 -4.00
N ARG A 219 -18.03 -8.03 -5.30
CA ARG A 219 -18.98 -8.01 -6.41
C ARG A 219 -19.45 -9.37 -6.92
N ARG A 220 -19.28 -10.48 -6.21
CA ARG A 220 -19.93 -11.73 -6.65
C ARG A 220 -21.45 -11.67 -6.37
N LYS A 221 -22.19 -10.91 -7.20
CA LYS A 221 -23.62 -11.07 -7.62
C LYS A 221 -24.31 -9.76 -8.09
N CYS A 222 -23.74 -8.98 -9.02
CA CYS A 222 -24.56 -8.01 -9.81
C CYS A 222 -23.85 -7.58 -11.11
N PRO A 223 -24.44 -7.82 -12.31
CA PRO A 223 -23.81 -7.49 -13.59
C PRO A 223 -23.86 -6.02 -14.04
N SER A 224 -24.42 -5.07 -13.30
CA SER A 224 -24.68 -3.71 -13.84
C SER A 224 -24.12 -2.51 -13.06
N THR A 225 -23.31 -2.67 -12.01
CA THR A 225 -22.90 -1.54 -11.17
C THR A 225 -21.38 -1.35 -11.13
N HIS A 226 -20.90 -0.29 -11.80
CA HIS A 226 -19.55 0.30 -11.65
C HIS A 226 -19.54 1.51 -10.70
N GLN A 227 -20.66 1.77 -10.02
CA GLN A 227 -20.86 2.91 -9.14
C GLN A 227 -21.19 2.45 -7.72
N VAL A 228 -20.80 3.25 -6.73
CA VAL A 228 -21.15 3.07 -5.32
C VAL A 228 -22.04 4.22 -4.89
N ARG A 229 -23.12 3.90 -4.16
CA ARG A 229 -24.11 4.88 -3.73
C ARG A 229 -23.73 5.48 -2.38
N ARG A 230 -23.79 6.81 -2.25
CA ARG A 230 -23.67 7.52 -0.99
C ARG A 230 -24.91 7.23 -0.14
N VAL A 231 -24.76 6.52 0.98
CA VAL A 231 -25.86 6.33 1.93
C VAL A 231 -26.00 7.61 2.75
N ARG A 232 -26.77 8.59 2.25
CA ARG A 232 -27.45 9.52 3.15
C ARG A 232 -28.45 8.67 3.93
N THR A 233 -28.43 8.76 5.27
CA THR A 233 -29.36 8.10 6.20
C THR A 233 -30.72 7.85 5.54
N CYS A 234 -30.98 6.61 5.11
CA CYS A 234 -32.30 6.26 4.60
C CYS A 234 -33.26 6.29 5.79
N PRO A 235 -34.31 7.14 5.77
CA PRO A 235 -35.49 6.84 6.56
C PRO A 235 -36.02 5.54 5.96
N TRP A 236 -35.95 4.45 6.72
CA TRP A 236 -36.59 3.20 6.34
C TRP A 236 -38.09 3.46 6.19
N LYS A 237 -38.58 3.59 4.96
CA LYS A 237 -39.87 3.05 4.53
C LYS A 237 -40.03 3.19 3.02
N GLN A 238 -40.43 2.06 2.44
CA GLN A 238 -41.10 1.88 1.16
C GLN A 238 -40.24 1.52 -0.07
N SER A 239 -40.59 0.34 -0.58
CA SER A 239 -40.33 -0.24 -1.91
C SER A 239 -38.97 -0.89 -2.19
N CYS A 240 -38.72 -2.03 -1.55
CA CYS A 240 -38.04 -3.15 -2.23
C CYS A 240 -39.07 -4.27 -2.42
N PRO A 241 -39.22 -4.88 -3.61
CA PRO A 241 -40.03 -6.08 -3.78
C PRO A 241 -39.40 -7.24 -2.99
N SER A 242 -40.24 -8.01 -2.30
CA SER A 242 -39.84 -9.10 -1.41
C SER A 242 -39.12 -10.24 -2.18
N PRO A 243 -38.03 -10.82 -1.62
CA PRO A 243 -37.44 -12.02 -2.21
C PRO A 243 -38.06 -13.28 -1.60
N THR A 244 -38.36 -14.26 -2.45
CA THR A 244 -38.76 -15.62 -2.08
C THR A 244 -37.66 -16.36 -1.31
N PRO A 245 -38.02 -17.36 -0.48
CA PRO A 245 -37.11 -17.92 0.49
C PRO A 245 -36.23 -18.98 -0.15
N ASN A 246 -34.94 -18.71 -0.32
CA ASN A 246 -33.98 -19.79 -0.51
C ASN A 246 -32.72 -19.61 0.36
N LYS A 247 -32.49 -20.61 1.20
CA LYS A 247 -31.49 -20.67 2.26
C LYS A 247 -30.08 -20.66 1.67
N ARG A 248 -29.45 -19.49 1.51
CA ARG A 248 -27.98 -19.33 1.40
C ARG A 248 -27.45 -17.89 1.53
N PHE A 249 -28.24 -16.95 2.02
CA PHE A 249 -27.82 -15.55 2.23
C PHE A 249 -27.85 -15.17 3.72
N ARG A 250 -26.79 -15.51 4.44
CA ARG A 250 -26.45 -14.91 5.73
C ARG A 250 -24.93 -14.79 5.80
N LEU A 251 -24.41 -13.59 5.55
CA LEU A 251 -23.21 -13.10 6.24
C LEU A 251 -23.03 -11.59 6.03
N LEU A 252 -23.39 -11.04 4.85
CA LEU A 252 -23.24 -9.60 4.59
C LEU A 252 -24.38 -8.74 5.19
N HIS A 253 -25.61 -9.27 5.24
CA HIS A 253 -26.77 -8.57 5.82
C HIS A 253 -26.77 -8.56 7.37
N GLN A 254 -26.00 -9.46 8.00
CA GLN A 254 -25.88 -9.51 9.47
C GLN A 254 -24.82 -8.55 10.00
N MET A 255 -23.78 -8.23 9.22
CA MET A 255 -22.74 -7.29 9.66
C MET A 255 -23.19 -5.82 9.63
N LEU A 256 -24.05 -5.44 8.68
CA LEU A 256 -24.53 -4.06 8.56
C LEU A 256 -25.69 -3.70 9.50
N CYS A 257 -26.42 -4.68 10.06
CA CYS A 257 -27.57 -4.44 10.94
C CYS A 257 -27.31 -4.60 12.44
N ARG A 258 -26.16 -5.17 12.88
CA ARG A 258 -25.97 -5.54 14.31
C ARG A 258 -25.31 -4.51 15.22
N HIS A 259 -24.84 -3.36 14.71
CA HIS A 259 -24.13 -2.35 15.52
C HIS A 259 -24.88 -1.01 15.63
N GLY A 260 -26.21 -1.02 15.51
CA GLY A 260 -27.07 0.16 15.68
C GLY A 260 -27.97 0.06 16.91
N ARG A 261 -27.39 0.02 18.12
CA ARG A 261 -28.12 0.34 19.36
C ARG A 261 -27.20 1.12 20.29
N PHE A 262 -27.27 2.44 20.21
CA PHE A 262 -26.98 3.31 21.33
C PHE A 262 -28.30 3.97 21.72
N ALA A 263 -28.79 3.65 22.91
CA ALA A 263 -29.90 4.34 23.56
C ALA A 263 -29.31 5.48 24.41
N MET A 264 -29.88 6.68 24.29
CA MET A 264 -29.70 7.76 25.26
C MET A 264 -31.06 8.05 25.91
N PRO A 265 -31.11 8.43 27.20
CA PRO A 265 -32.34 8.50 27.98
C PRO A 265 -33.13 9.78 27.70
N SER A 266 -34.45 9.65 27.63
CA SER A 266 -35.38 10.78 27.49
C SER A 266 -35.52 11.52 28.82
N SER A 267 -35.15 12.81 28.85
CA SER A 267 -35.60 13.75 29.87
C SER A 267 -37.06 14.14 29.58
N SER A 268 -37.97 13.70 30.43
CA SER A 268 -39.37 14.12 30.48
C SER A 268 -39.50 15.53 31.09
N ARG A 269 -40.25 16.40 30.41
CA ARG A 269 -41.19 17.30 31.10
C ARG A 269 -42.45 16.52 31.43
#